data_AF-A0A023F2Z8-F1
#
_entry.id   AF-A0A023F2Z8-F1
#
_cell.length_a   1.000
_cell.length_b   1.000
_cell.length_c   1.000
_cell.angle_alpha   90.00
_cell.angle_beta   90.00
_cell.angle_gamma   90.00
#
_symmetry.space_group_name_H-M   'P 1'
#
loop_
_entity.id
_entity.type
_entity.pdbx_description
1 polymer ?
#
loop_
_entity_poly.entity_id
_entity_poly.type
_entity_poly.pdbx_seq_one_letter_code
_entity_poly.pdbx_strand_id
1 'polypeptide(L)'
;RNRNEEDKYEKIIANEIDHISIAKEKEAVLRLSKGLDVLPNCDLSVWLRDCKDEVIYPIAGHNTGYIPTWLKGSLIRNGPGCLSVGDSKFAHLFDASAVLHRFSIETGKITYQRRFLRTNTFIKNQIAQRIVVTEFGTRAVPDPCKTIFQKFGAFFQTEDVSDNCMISVYPFRDELFTFGELPIIYRIDPETLETMYSVNESKYVNIVHHTSHPHVMEDGTVYNLGLSIGPTGPKYSIVHFPHTKREGSTTDDVFKEAKIIAKIGTRWPLHPGYMHTFGVTTNYFLIVEQPLCVSVPEKMLQKFNDKPLSSMLKWYKSHPTMIYVVSRSNGKVTNTFQAEAFFFLHIINQYEDSDHIVIDICVYKDPTMIDCMLIEALKDAKANPHYATMFRGRPFRYVLPLKSTKTEENQVTLPDVKAKAYWTSDGHIYVIPELLCDLGCETPRINYPLHLGVKYRYFYAISSDVDLESPGTLIKVDTETKTKKTWTEKGTFPSEPIFVPSPEQKDEDDGVVLSTLLWSSEPNKVALVILDARSFTEISRTEFITQGPVPKCLHGWFTSTYS
;
A
#
# COMPACT_ATOMS: atom_id res chain seq x y z
N ARG A 1 -26.86 26.37 -10.71
CA ARG A 1 -27.30 25.04 -10.25
C ARG A 1 -26.82 24.88 -8.81
N ASN A 2 -27.80 24.84 -7.92
CA ASN A 2 -27.90 24.65 -6.48
C ASN A 2 -26.64 24.57 -5.59
N ARG A 3 -26.43 25.63 -4.77
CA ARG A 3 -25.75 25.51 -3.45
C ARG A 3 -26.51 24.57 -2.48
N ASN A 4 -27.81 24.34 -2.70
CA ASN A 4 -28.64 23.49 -1.84
C ASN A 4 -28.40 21.97 -2.00
N GLU A 5 -27.75 21.49 -3.07
CA GLU A 5 -27.43 20.05 -3.18
C GLU A 5 -26.15 19.68 -2.41
N GLU A 6 -25.21 20.61 -2.21
CA GLU A 6 -24.01 20.38 -1.39
C GLU A 6 -24.35 20.15 0.10
N ASP A 7 -25.46 20.70 0.59
CA ASP A 7 -25.93 20.51 1.98
C ASP A 7 -26.71 19.20 2.18
N LYS A 8 -27.09 18.47 1.12
CA LYS A 8 -27.88 17.23 1.24
C LYS A 8 -27.03 16.02 1.67
N TYR A 9 -25.73 16.01 1.35
CA TYR A 9 -24.84 14.87 1.62
C TYR A 9 -23.82 15.22 2.70
N GLU A 10 -23.84 14.47 3.81
CA GLU A 10 -22.93 14.67 4.95
C GLU A 10 -21.46 14.46 4.52
N LYS A 11 -20.59 15.46 4.75
CA LYS A 11 -19.13 15.36 4.55
C LYS A 11 -18.47 14.67 5.75
N ILE A 12 -18.71 13.38 5.90
CA ILE A 12 -18.24 12.61 7.05
C ILE A 12 -16.71 12.54 7.09
N ILE A 13 -16.05 12.35 5.94
CA ILE A 13 -14.59 12.12 5.90
C ILE A 13 -13.86 13.38 6.35
N ALA A 14 -14.21 14.53 5.76
CA ALA A 14 -13.64 15.81 6.15
C ALA A 14 -13.92 16.11 7.63
N ASN A 15 -15.15 15.92 8.11
CA ASN A 15 -15.52 16.23 9.49
C ASN A 15 -14.74 15.38 10.52
N GLU A 16 -14.66 14.07 10.33
CA GLU A 16 -13.97 13.15 11.25
C GLU A 16 -12.45 13.39 11.25
N ILE A 17 -11.85 13.59 10.07
CA ILE A 17 -10.39 13.79 9.94
C ILE A 17 -10.00 15.22 10.38
N ASP A 18 -10.74 16.24 9.99
CA ASP A 18 -10.41 17.64 10.29
C ASP A 18 -10.64 17.98 11.77
N HIS A 19 -11.67 17.44 12.43
CA HIS A 19 -11.91 17.69 13.85
C HIS A 19 -10.69 17.32 14.72
N ILE A 20 -10.09 16.16 14.46
CA ILE A 20 -8.88 15.70 15.16
C ILE A 20 -7.65 16.51 14.71
N SER A 21 -7.57 16.85 13.41
CA SER A 21 -6.54 17.75 12.83
C SER A 21 -6.44 19.07 13.56
N ILE A 22 -7.56 19.76 13.74
CA ILE A 22 -7.61 21.07 14.38
C ILE A 22 -7.14 21.01 15.83
N ALA A 23 -7.56 20.00 16.60
CA ALA A 23 -7.18 19.89 18.01
C ALA A 23 -5.66 19.70 18.17
N LYS A 24 -5.07 18.79 17.40
CA LYS A 24 -3.64 18.47 17.45
C LYS A 24 -2.78 19.57 16.85
N GLU A 25 -3.24 20.23 15.80
CA GLU A 25 -2.55 21.39 15.21
C GLU A 25 -2.46 22.54 16.21
N LYS A 26 -3.53 22.84 16.95
CA LYS A 26 -3.49 23.86 18.02
C LYS A 26 -2.45 23.54 19.09
N GLU A 27 -2.35 22.27 19.47
CA GLU A 27 -1.32 21.79 20.41
C GLU A 27 0.09 21.99 19.81
N ALA A 28 0.31 21.59 18.55
CA ALA A 28 1.57 21.73 17.85
C ALA A 28 2.01 23.21 17.70
N VAL A 29 1.10 24.11 17.32
CA VAL A 29 1.34 25.56 17.23
C VAL A 29 1.73 26.13 18.58
N LEU A 30 1.05 25.73 19.67
CA LEU A 30 1.40 26.18 21.01
C LEU A 30 2.81 25.72 21.41
N ARG A 31 3.18 24.48 21.09
CA ARG A 31 4.54 23.95 21.34
C ARG A 31 5.59 24.73 20.56
N LEU A 32 5.34 24.98 19.27
CA LEU A 32 6.23 25.77 18.42
C LEU A 32 6.43 27.19 18.96
N SER A 33 5.36 27.85 19.41
CA SER A 33 5.42 29.20 19.99
C SER A 33 6.27 29.29 21.27
N LYS A 34 6.48 28.15 21.93
CA LYS A 34 7.34 28.00 23.11
C LYS A 34 8.76 27.50 22.77
N GLY A 35 9.10 27.37 21.48
CA GLY A 35 10.39 26.83 21.03
C GLY A 35 10.57 25.33 21.28
N LEU A 36 9.47 24.57 21.43
CA LEU A 36 9.47 23.14 21.70
C LEU A 36 9.24 22.32 20.41
N ASP A 37 9.79 21.10 20.37
CA ASP A 37 9.50 20.09 19.33
C ASP A 37 7.99 19.86 19.20
N VAL A 38 7.44 20.02 18.00
CA VAL A 38 5.99 19.89 17.74
C VAL A 38 5.52 18.43 17.70
N LEU A 39 6.43 17.48 17.55
CA LEU A 39 6.20 16.03 17.52
C LEU A 39 7.09 15.31 18.56
N PRO A 40 6.96 15.61 19.87
CA PRO A 40 7.91 15.18 20.89
C PRO A 40 8.06 13.67 21.03
N ASN A 41 7.04 12.92 20.62
CA ASN A 41 7.05 11.47 20.71
C ASN A 41 7.25 10.78 19.36
N CYS A 42 7.37 11.53 18.26
CA CYS A 42 7.54 10.97 16.92
C CYS A 42 8.90 11.33 16.35
N ASP A 43 9.73 10.31 16.18
CA ASP A 43 11.06 10.42 15.58
C ASP A 43 11.08 9.81 14.19
N LEU A 44 10.75 10.63 13.20
CA LEU A 44 10.69 10.24 11.79
C LEU A 44 12.06 9.95 11.17
N SER A 45 13.16 10.09 11.92
CA SER A 45 14.50 9.69 11.45
C SER A 45 14.57 8.19 11.11
N VAL A 46 13.67 7.37 11.64
CA VAL A 46 13.53 5.94 11.25
C VAL A 46 13.29 5.77 9.75
N TRP A 47 12.54 6.69 9.12
CA TRP A 47 12.28 6.71 7.68
C TRP A 47 13.47 7.24 6.88
N LEU A 48 14.42 7.92 7.53
CA LEU A 48 15.59 8.55 6.92
C LEU A 48 16.86 7.69 7.01
N ARG A 49 16.72 6.41 7.41
CA ARG A 49 17.85 5.48 7.52
C ARG A 49 18.37 5.10 6.14
N ASP A 50 19.61 5.48 5.88
CA ASP A 50 20.30 5.18 4.64
C ASP A 50 21.08 3.86 4.76
N CYS A 51 20.46 2.77 4.34
CA CYS A 51 21.07 1.44 4.36
C CYS A 51 22.15 1.33 3.29
N LYS A 52 23.36 0.89 3.67
CA LYS A 52 24.47 0.62 2.73
C LYS A 52 24.89 -0.85 2.69
N ASP A 53 24.59 -1.60 3.75
CA ASP A 53 25.12 -2.95 3.93
C ASP A 53 24.04 -4.02 3.74
N GLU A 54 24.42 -5.14 3.16
CA GLU A 54 23.60 -6.36 3.12
C GLU A 54 23.90 -7.28 4.31
N VAL A 55 22.94 -8.13 4.65
CA VAL A 55 23.14 -9.27 5.55
C VAL A 55 22.87 -10.52 4.73
N ILE A 56 23.92 -11.00 4.05
CA ILE A 56 23.85 -12.16 3.15
C ILE A 56 23.76 -13.45 3.95
N TYR A 57 24.60 -13.61 4.97
CA TYR A 57 24.57 -14.76 5.86
C TYR A 57 23.57 -14.50 7.00
N PRO A 58 22.62 -15.43 7.25
CA PRO A 58 21.61 -15.23 8.28
C PRO A 58 22.21 -15.00 9.67
N ILE A 59 21.76 -13.95 10.34
CA ILE A 59 22.14 -13.67 11.73
C ILE A 59 21.13 -14.38 12.64
N ALA A 60 21.61 -15.20 13.57
CA ALA A 60 20.76 -15.79 14.60
C ALA A 60 20.34 -14.72 15.61
N GLY A 61 19.05 -14.68 15.96
CA GLY A 61 18.53 -13.68 16.88
C GLY A 61 18.50 -14.14 18.33
N HIS A 62 18.46 -13.16 19.23
CA HIS A 62 18.24 -13.38 20.65
C HIS A 62 16.74 -13.35 20.95
N ASN A 63 16.16 -14.50 21.29
CA ASN A 63 14.72 -14.61 21.55
C ASN A 63 14.37 -14.43 23.02
N THR A 64 13.29 -13.70 23.27
CA THR A 64 12.58 -13.60 24.54
C THR A 64 11.14 -14.02 24.33
N GLY A 65 10.55 -14.77 25.28
CA GLY A 65 9.20 -15.32 25.14
C GLY A 65 9.16 -16.67 24.40
N TYR A 66 7.99 -17.03 23.87
CA TYR A 66 7.68 -18.33 23.28
C TYR A 66 7.24 -18.20 21.82
N ILE A 67 8.03 -18.79 20.91
CA ILE A 67 7.67 -18.91 19.49
C ILE A 67 6.82 -20.17 19.33
N PRO A 68 5.57 -20.07 18.82
CA PRO A 68 4.74 -21.24 18.61
C PRO A 68 5.42 -22.29 17.71
N THR A 69 5.42 -23.55 18.13
CA THR A 69 6.12 -24.64 17.40
C THR A 69 5.55 -24.91 16.01
N TRP A 70 4.28 -24.54 15.80
CA TRP A 70 3.63 -24.64 14.51
C TRP A 70 4.03 -23.52 13.56
N LEU A 71 4.53 -22.38 14.05
CA LEU A 71 4.91 -21.25 13.22
C LEU A 71 6.24 -21.56 12.50
N LYS A 72 6.14 -21.97 11.23
CA LYS A 72 7.28 -22.30 10.38
C LYS A 72 7.11 -21.67 9.00
N GLY A 73 8.14 -20.97 8.55
CA GLY A 73 8.06 -20.20 7.32
C GLY A 73 9.07 -19.07 7.23
N SER A 74 8.88 -18.19 6.25
CA SER A 74 9.67 -16.96 6.12
C SER A 74 8.75 -15.75 6.01
N LEU A 75 8.94 -14.77 6.88
CA LEU A 75 8.40 -13.43 6.68
C LEU A 75 9.36 -12.67 5.78
N ILE A 76 8.91 -12.32 4.58
CA ILE A 76 9.68 -11.52 3.61
C ILE A 76 9.01 -10.16 3.50
N ARG A 77 9.78 -9.09 3.66
CA ARG A 77 9.30 -7.71 3.56
C ARG A 77 10.12 -6.94 2.54
N ASN A 78 9.49 -5.95 1.92
CA ASN A 78 10.12 -5.05 0.96
C ASN A 78 9.90 -3.60 1.39
N GLY A 79 10.75 -2.69 0.92
CA GLY A 79 10.63 -1.28 1.28
C GLY A 79 11.80 -0.40 0.83
N PRO A 80 11.71 0.92 1.12
CA PRO A 80 12.80 1.87 0.94
C PRO A 80 13.99 1.48 1.80
N GLY A 81 15.18 1.37 1.19
CA GLY A 81 16.38 1.00 1.91
C GLY A 81 17.53 2.00 1.81
N CYS A 82 17.98 2.30 0.59
CA CYS A 82 19.11 3.20 0.36
C CYS A 82 18.63 4.55 -0.18
N LEU A 83 18.88 5.61 0.57
CA LEU A 83 18.40 6.97 0.29
C LEU A 83 19.40 7.82 -0.50
N SER A 84 20.62 7.33 -0.68
CA SER A 84 21.67 8.05 -1.40
C SER A 84 22.50 7.16 -2.32
N VAL A 85 23.03 7.74 -3.38
CA VAL A 85 23.92 7.08 -4.36
C VAL A 85 25.07 8.04 -4.65
N GLY A 86 26.29 7.65 -4.27
CA GLY A 86 27.42 8.58 -4.21
C GLY A 86 27.07 9.81 -3.37
N ASP A 87 27.28 11.01 -3.93
CA ASP A 87 26.92 12.28 -3.29
C ASP A 87 25.45 12.70 -3.54
N SER A 88 24.72 11.96 -4.38
CA SER A 88 23.32 12.27 -4.70
C SER A 88 22.38 11.67 -3.65
N LYS A 89 21.30 12.39 -3.30
CA LYS A 89 20.23 11.90 -2.42
C LYS A 89 18.90 11.92 -3.14
N PHE A 90 18.07 10.92 -2.84
CA PHE A 90 16.68 10.96 -3.25
C PHE A 90 15.91 12.05 -2.49
N ALA A 91 14.96 12.69 -3.17
CA ALA A 91 14.09 13.73 -2.64
C ALA A 91 12.80 13.17 -2.02
N HIS A 92 12.42 11.94 -2.36
CA HIS A 92 11.21 11.30 -1.86
C HIS A 92 11.50 9.88 -1.35
N LEU A 93 10.83 9.45 -0.28
CA LEU A 93 11.06 8.14 0.34
C LEU A 93 10.82 6.99 -0.65
N PHE A 94 9.77 7.09 -1.46
CA PHE A 94 9.42 6.11 -2.50
C PHE A 94 10.37 6.08 -3.72
N ASP A 95 11.51 6.76 -3.65
CA ASP A 95 12.57 6.66 -4.66
C ASP A 95 13.76 5.85 -4.15
N ALA A 96 13.81 5.58 -2.83
CA ALA A 96 14.90 4.85 -2.23
C ALA A 96 15.04 3.45 -2.85
N SER A 97 16.26 2.96 -3.01
CA SER A 97 16.45 1.63 -3.60
C SER A 97 15.84 0.54 -2.72
N ALA A 98 15.12 -0.39 -3.35
CA ALA A 98 14.46 -1.51 -2.69
C ALA A 98 15.41 -2.38 -1.86
N VAL A 99 15.04 -2.64 -0.60
CA VAL A 99 15.69 -3.63 0.27
C VAL A 99 14.68 -4.66 0.71
N LEU A 100 15.03 -5.92 0.50
CA LEU A 100 14.31 -7.07 0.99
C LEU A 100 14.83 -7.45 2.37
N HIS A 101 13.91 -7.79 3.27
CA HIS A 101 14.19 -8.28 4.61
C HIS A 101 13.56 -9.66 4.77
N ARG A 102 14.26 -10.59 5.39
CA ARG A 102 13.76 -11.95 5.66
C ARG A 102 13.95 -12.31 7.11
N PHE A 103 12.88 -12.78 7.73
CA PHE A 103 12.90 -13.50 9.00
C PHE A 103 12.51 -14.95 8.74
N SER A 104 13.48 -15.86 8.77
CA SER A 104 13.22 -17.29 8.66
C SER A 104 12.91 -17.84 10.04
N ILE A 105 11.78 -18.53 10.17
CA ILE A 105 11.28 -19.09 11.42
C ILE A 105 11.29 -20.61 11.30
N GLU A 106 12.12 -21.24 12.12
CA GLU A 106 12.24 -22.70 12.16
C GLU A 106 12.43 -23.18 13.60
N THR A 107 11.51 -24.02 14.09
CA THR A 107 11.63 -24.76 15.35
C THR A 107 12.15 -23.91 16.52
N GLY A 108 11.45 -22.79 16.80
CA GLY A 108 11.79 -21.90 17.91
C GLY A 108 13.04 -21.04 17.71
N LYS A 109 13.59 -21.00 16.49
CA LYS A 109 14.70 -20.11 16.12
C LYS A 109 14.26 -19.17 15.01
N ILE A 110 14.76 -17.95 15.05
CA ILE A 110 14.54 -16.96 14.00
C ILE A 110 15.89 -16.43 13.55
N THR A 111 16.10 -16.38 12.23
CA THR A 111 17.28 -15.74 11.61
C THR A 111 16.89 -14.56 10.75
N TYR A 112 17.74 -13.55 10.70
CA TYR A 112 17.51 -12.34 9.90
C TYR A 112 18.51 -12.19 8.75
N GLN A 113 18.01 -11.78 7.58
CA GLN A 113 18.79 -11.40 6.40
C GLN A 113 18.20 -10.14 5.76
N ARG A 114 19.03 -9.43 4.99
CA ARG A 114 18.57 -8.36 4.09
C ARG A 114 19.45 -8.25 2.85
N ARG A 115 18.87 -7.95 1.69
CA ARG A 115 19.59 -7.72 0.42
C ARG A 115 18.90 -6.64 -0.40
N PHE A 116 19.66 -5.85 -1.16
CA PHE A 116 19.07 -4.95 -2.14
C PHE A 116 18.57 -5.73 -3.34
N LEU A 117 17.40 -5.36 -3.84
CA LEU A 117 16.92 -5.86 -5.12
C LEU A 117 17.82 -5.31 -6.24
N ARG A 118 18.40 -6.21 -7.04
CA ARG A 118 19.32 -5.86 -8.13
C ARG A 118 18.54 -5.45 -9.38
N THR A 119 17.80 -4.35 -9.30
CA THR A 119 17.07 -3.80 -10.46
C THR A 119 18.03 -3.10 -11.43
N ASN A 120 17.60 -2.84 -12.68
CA ASN A 120 18.47 -2.09 -13.59
C ASN A 120 18.66 -0.66 -13.11
N THR A 121 17.64 -0.02 -12.52
CA THR A 121 17.78 1.30 -11.88
C THR A 121 18.85 1.28 -10.79
N PHE A 122 18.81 0.30 -9.88
CA PHE A 122 19.81 0.17 -8.83
C PHE A 122 21.22 0.00 -9.42
N ILE A 123 21.38 -0.93 -10.37
CA ILE A 123 22.68 -1.22 -11.00
C ILE A 123 23.22 0.02 -11.74
N LYS A 124 22.39 0.69 -12.56
CA LYS A 124 22.79 1.91 -13.29
C LYS A 124 23.23 3.01 -12.34
N ASN A 125 22.47 3.25 -11.27
CA ASN A 125 22.80 4.26 -10.25
C ASN A 125 24.12 3.92 -9.53
N GLN A 126 24.31 2.66 -9.12
CA GLN A 126 25.53 2.23 -8.44
C GLN A 126 26.77 2.31 -9.34
N ILE A 127 26.68 1.92 -10.62
CA ILE A 127 27.80 2.05 -11.57
C ILE A 127 28.16 3.53 -11.77
N ALA A 128 27.17 4.40 -11.89
CA ALA A 128 27.38 5.82 -12.13
C ALA A 128 27.74 6.63 -10.87
N GLN A 129 27.60 6.05 -9.67
CA GLN A 129 27.76 6.71 -8.37
C GLN A 129 26.93 8.02 -8.26
N ARG A 130 25.76 8.04 -8.90
CA ARG A 130 24.79 9.14 -8.89
C ARG A 130 23.43 8.63 -9.38
N ILE A 131 22.38 9.40 -9.15
CA ILE A 131 21.03 9.07 -9.63
C ILE A 131 20.95 9.37 -11.13
N VAL A 132 20.93 8.34 -11.98
CA VAL A 132 20.88 8.44 -13.44
C VAL A 132 19.55 8.03 -14.05
N VAL A 133 18.65 7.45 -13.24
CA VAL A 133 17.27 7.14 -13.61
C VAL A 133 16.33 8.05 -12.82
N THR A 134 15.32 8.61 -13.48
CA THR A 134 14.32 9.47 -12.83
C THR A 134 13.29 8.58 -12.10
N GLU A 135 13.06 8.88 -10.83
CA GLU A 135 12.14 8.19 -9.93
C GLU A 135 10.87 9.02 -9.71
N PHE A 136 10.01 8.58 -8.78
CA PHE A 136 8.73 9.22 -8.49
C PHE A 136 8.90 10.69 -8.08
N GLY A 137 9.69 10.97 -7.04
CA GLY A 137 9.94 12.32 -6.52
C GLY A 137 11.29 12.93 -6.91
N THR A 138 12.19 12.15 -7.51
CA THR A 138 13.58 12.56 -7.77
C THR A 138 13.91 12.50 -9.25
N ARG A 139 14.45 13.60 -9.77
CA ARG A 139 14.96 13.64 -11.14
C ARG A 139 16.38 13.08 -11.23
N ALA A 140 16.67 12.37 -12.32
CA ALA A 140 18.03 12.00 -12.67
C ALA A 140 18.93 13.22 -12.84
N VAL A 141 20.18 13.11 -12.39
CA VAL A 141 21.21 14.10 -12.64
C VAL A 141 21.66 13.97 -14.10
N PRO A 142 21.63 15.05 -14.91
CA PRO A 142 22.13 15.01 -16.27
C PRO A 142 23.59 14.55 -16.31
N ASP A 143 23.93 13.72 -17.30
CA ASP A 143 25.32 13.33 -17.51
C ASP A 143 26.16 14.55 -17.91
N PRO A 144 27.17 14.96 -17.11
CA PRO A 144 28.02 16.11 -17.41
C PRO A 144 28.89 15.88 -18.66
N CYS A 145 29.12 14.62 -19.04
CA CYS A 145 29.96 14.23 -20.17
C CYS A 145 29.18 14.03 -21.48
N LYS A 146 27.84 14.04 -21.47
CA LYS A 146 27.04 13.95 -22.71
C LYS A 146 27.02 15.28 -23.45
N THR A 147 27.45 15.26 -24.72
CA THR A 147 27.31 16.39 -25.65
C THR A 147 25.82 16.70 -25.91
N ILE A 148 25.50 17.93 -26.36
CA ILE A 148 24.12 18.34 -26.67
C ILE A 148 23.44 17.35 -27.64
N PHE A 149 24.14 16.88 -28.67
CA PHE A 149 23.62 15.89 -29.63
C PHE A 149 23.33 14.51 -29.00
N GLN A 150 24.16 14.05 -28.05
CA GLN A 150 23.91 12.80 -27.30
C GLN A 150 22.75 12.95 -26.31
N LYS A 151 22.51 14.17 -25.79
CA LYS A 151 21.32 14.49 -24.97
C LYS A 151 20.03 14.44 -25.81
N PHE A 152 20.07 14.89 -27.07
CA PHE A 152 18.94 14.75 -28.01
C PHE A 152 18.64 13.29 -28.38
N GLY A 153 19.66 12.44 -28.56
CA GLY A 153 19.47 11.01 -28.86
C GLY A 153 18.88 10.19 -27.69
N ALA A 154 19.30 10.48 -26.46
CA ALA A 154 18.75 9.86 -25.25
C ALA A 154 17.28 10.25 -25.00
N PHE A 155 16.85 11.42 -25.50
CA PHE A 155 15.48 11.92 -25.37
C PHE A 155 14.41 11.04 -26.04
N PHE A 156 14.83 10.17 -26.97
CA PHE A 156 13.96 9.28 -27.74
C PHE A 156 14.03 7.80 -27.29
N GLN A 157 14.86 7.46 -26.30
CA GLN A 157 14.94 6.09 -25.77
C GLN A 157 13.90 5.85 -24.67
N THR A 158 13.14 4.76 -24.81
CA THR A 158 12.14 4.31 -23.81
C THR A 158 12.77 3.48 -22.67
N GLU A 159 14.09 3.35 -22.63
CA GLU A 159 14.87 2.52 -21.69
C GLU A 159 15.21 3.20 -20.34
N ASP A 160 14.66 4.40 -20.10
CA ASP A 160 14.98 5.25 -18.94
C ASP A 160 13.85 5.35 -17.89
N VAL A 161 12.86 4.45 -17.95
CA VAL A 161 11.80 4.35 -16.93
C VAL A 161 12.31 3.48 -15.78
N SER A 162 12.08 3.93 -14.53
CA SER A 162 12.50 3.18 -13.35
C SER A 162 11.85 1.79 -13.27
N ASP A 163 12.62 0.80 -12.82
CA ASP A 163 12.17 -0.54 -12.47
C ASP A 163 12.33 -0.85 -10.97
N ASN A 164 12.44 0.19 -10.13
CA ASN A 164 12.58 0.06 -8.68
C ASN A 164 11.33 -0.57 -8.03
N CYS A 165 11.36 -1.87 -7.80
CA CYS A 165 10.25 -2.63 -7.20
C CYS A 165 10.34 -2.66 -5.68
N MET A 166 10.13 -1.53 -5.03
CA MET A 166 10.37 -1.33 -3.60
C MET A 166 9.13 -1.45 -2.69
N ILE A 167 7.96 -1.78 -3.23
CA ILE A 167 6.71 -1.64 -2.47
C ILE A 167 6.36 -2.94 -1.74
N SER A 168 6.16 -4.01 -2.50
CA SER A 168 5.59 -5.25 -1.98
C SER A 168 6.20 -6.50 -2.60
N VAL A 169 5.73 -7.66 -2.15
CA VAL A 169 6.17 -8.98 -2.58
C VAL A 169 4.98 -9.95 -2.54
N TYR A 170 4.76 -10.72 -3.61
CA TYR A 170 3.62 -11.66 -3.71
C TYR A 170 3.99 -12.94 -4.47
N PRO A 171 3.37 -14.07 -4.11
CA PRO A 171 3.59 -15.33 -4.80
C PRO A 171 2.85 -15.37 -6.14
N PHE A 172 3.51 -15.93 -7.14
CA PHE A 172 2.93 -16.38 -8.40
C PHE A 172 3.33 -17.84 -8.56
N ARG A 173 2.37 -18.76 -8.36
CA ARG A 173 2.66 -20.20 -8.24
C ARG A 173 3.68 -20.45 -7.11
N ASP A 174 4.78 -21.13 -7.40
CA ASP A 174 5.89 -21.44 -6.49
C ASP A 174 6.99 -20.38 -6.46
N GLU A 175 6.81 -19.28 -7.20
CA GLU A 175 7.79 -18.20 -7.29
C GLU A 175 7.32 -16.95 -6.54
N LEU A 176 8.27 -16.12 -6.10
CA LEU A 176 7.99 -14.90 -5.36
C LEU A 176 8.48 -13.68 -6.14
N PHE A 177 7.58 -12.72 -6.36
CA PHE A 177 7.85 -11.52 -7.16
C PHE A 177 7.73 -10.24 -6.33
N THR A 178 8.65 -9.30 -6.53
CA THR A 178 8.60 -7.95 -5.96
C THR A 178 7.91 -6.98 -6.90
N PHE A 179 7.14 -6.03 -6.34
CA PHE A 179 6.35 -5.07 -7.10
C PHE A 179 6.77 -3.62 -6.81
N GLY A 180 6.80 -2.82 -7.87
CA GLY A 180 6.51 -1.39 -7.82
C GLY A 180 5.11 -1.15 -8.40
N GLU A 181 4.90 -0.02 -9.06
CA GLU A 181 3.65 0.26 -9.80
C GLU A 181 3.83 0.32 -11.32
N LEU A 182 5.03 0.02 -11.79
CA LEU A 182 5.38 -0.06 -13.21
C LEU A 182 5.44 -1.53 -13.64
N PRO A 183 5.28 -1.85 -14.94
CA PRO A 183 4.99 -3.21 -15.43
C PRO A 183 6.18 -4.18 -15.34
N ILE A 184 7.30 -3.76 -14.75
CA ILE A 184 8.47 -4.60 -14.53
C ILE A 184 8.42 -5.07 -13.09
N ILE A 185 8.48 -6.39 -12.90
CA ILE A 185 8.55 -7.05 -11.60
C ILE A 185 9.77 -7.97 -11.57
N TYR A 186 10.25 -8.32 -10.38
CA TYR A 186 11.45 -9.16 -10.21
C TYR A 186 11.16 -10.39 -9.39
N ARG A 187 11.54 -11.56 -9.91
CA ARG A 187 11.58 -12.79 -9.14
C ARG A 187 12.74 -12.76 -8.16
N ILE A 188 12.49 -13.22 -6.94
CA ILE A 188 13.51 -13.38 -5.92
C ILE A 188 13.56 -14.83 -5.42
N ASP A 189 14.74 -15.24 -4.97
CA ASP A 189 14.90 -16.46 -4.20
C ASP A 189 14.37 -16.23 -2.77
N PRO A 190 13.37 -16.99 -2.29
CA PRO A 190 12.74 -16.77 -0.99
C PRO A 190 13.63 -17.18 0.20
N GLU A 191 14.72 -17.90 -0.02
CA GLU A 191 15.68 -18.31 1.01
C GLU A 191 16.87 -17.35 1.09
N THR A 192 17.44 -16.97 -0.05
CA THR A 192 18.67 -16.17 -0.12
C THR A 192 18.42 -14.69 -0.40
N LEU A 193 17.20 -14.30 -0.77
CA LEU A 193 16.83 -12.96 -1.26
C LEU A 193 17.59 -12.53 -2.52
N GLU A 194 18.19 -13.47 -3.25
CA GLU A 194 18.85 -13.15 -4.52
C GLU A 194 17.84 -12.72 -5.58
N THR A 195 18.20 -11.70 -6.35
CA THR A 195 17.39 -11.26 -7.50
C THR A 195 17.66 -12.18 -8.68
N MET A 196 16.63 -12.89 -9.15
CA MET A 196 16.80 -13.99 -10.11
C MET A 196 16.65 -13.49 -11.55
N TYR A 197 15.50 -12.92 -11.88
CA TYR A 197 15.22 -12.33 -13.19
C TYR A 197 14.08 -11.33 -13.09
N SER A 198 13.92 -10.48 -14.11
CA SER A 198 12.77 -9.61 -14.25
C SER A 198 11.77 -10.10 -15.29
N VAL A 199 10.51 -9.76 -15.09
CA VAL A 199 9.42 -9.94 -16.03
C VAL A 199 8.87 -8.56 -16.36
N ASN A 200 8.76 -8.25 -17.65
CA ASN A 200 8.00 -7.09 -18.11
C ASN A 200 6.63 -7.56 -18.58
N GLU A 201 5.62 -7.38 -17.72
CA GLU A 201 4.26 -7.86 -17.95
C GLU A 201 3.63 -7.27 -19.22
N SER A 202 4.04 -6.07 -19.65
CA SER A 202 3.56 -5.44 -20.89
C SER A 202 3.89 -6.24 -22.16
N LYS A 203 4.84 -7.17 -22.10
CA LYS A 203 5.16 -8.10 -23.19
C LYS A 203 4.16 -9.25 -23.30
N TYR A 204 3.41 -9.52 -22.24
CA TYR A 204 2.48 -10.65 -22.14
C TYR A 204 1.03 -10.19 -22.20
N VAL A 205 0.72 -9.06 -21.57
CA VAL A 205 -0.61 -8.49 -21.48
C VAL A 205 -0.55 -6.99 -21.70
N ASN A 206 -1.55 -6.41 -22.38
CA ASN A 206 -1.57 -4.98 -22.69
C ASN A 206 -1.84 -4.13 -21.43
N ILE A 207 -0.81 -3.88 -20.63
CA ILE A 207 -0.81 -2.99 -19.47
C ILE A 207 0.37 -2.02 -19.56
N VAL A 208 0.13 -0.79 -19.10
CA VAL A 208 1.11 0.30 -19.05
C VAL A 208 1.73 0.42 -17.65
N HIS A 209 0.93 0.18 -16.62
CA HIS A 209 1.28 0.17 -15.21
C HIS A 209 0.20 -0.60 -14.46
N HIS A 210 0.50 -1.02 -13.23
CA HIS A 210 -0.39 -1.83 -12.41
C HIS A 210 -0.28 -1.43 -10.94
N THR A 211 -1.24 -1.89 -10.13
CA THR A 211 -1.16 -1.79 -8.68
C THR A 211 -0.05 -2.69 -8.13
N SER A 212 0.51 -2.30 -7.00
CA SER A 212 1.50 -3.08 -6.24
C SER A 212 0.84 -4.06 -5.26
N HIS A 213 -0.48 -4.22 -5.31
CA HIS A 213 -1.28 -5.08 -4.43
C HIS A 213 -2.19 -6.00 -5.24
N PRO A 214 -1.62 -7.01 -5.92
CA PRO A 214 -2.43 -8.07 -6.50
C PRO A 214 -3.19 -8.84 -5.43
N HIS A 215 -4.35 -9.38 -5.81
CA HIS A 215 -5.07 -10.36 -5.01
C HIS A 215 -4.63 -11.77 -5.34
N VAL A 216 -4.15 -12.51 -4.33
CA VAL A 216 -3.81 -13.94 -4.44
C VAL A 216 -4.95 -14.74 -3.86
N MET A 217 -5.67 -15.47 -4.69
CA MET A 217 -6.82 -16.29 -4.28
C MET A 217 -6.35 -17.57 -3.58
N GLU A 218 -7.24 -18.24 -2.85
CA GLU A 218 -6.98 -19.51 -2.17
C GLU A 218 -6.45 -20.59 -3.12
N ASP A 219 -6.95 -20.64 -4.36
CA ASP A 219 -6.49 -21.60 -5.36
C ASP A 219 -5.16 -21.19 -6.03
N GLY A 220 -4.53 -20.12 -5.57
CA GLY A 220 -3.29 -19.54 -6.06
C GLY A 220 -3.46 -18.63 -7.29
N THR A 221 -4.67 -18.44 -7.81
CA THR A 221 -4.94 -17.51 -8.92
C THR A 221 -4.57 -16.11 -8.48
N VAL A 222 -3.90 -15.34 -9.34
CA VAL A 222 -3.58 -13.95 -9.04
C VAL A 222 -4.43 -13.02 -9.92
N TYR A 223 -5.01 -12.00 -9.31
CA TYR A 223 -5.63 -10.88 -10.02
C TYR A 223 -4.87 -9.60 -9.72
N ASN A 224 -4.63 -8.76 -10.73
CA ASN A 224 -4.09 -7.43 -10.51
C ASN A 224 -4.88 -6.38 -11.29
N LEU A 225 -4.91 -5.15 -10.80
CA LEU A 225 -5.50 -4.02 -11.50
C LEU A 225 -4.40 -3.25 -12.23
N GLY A 226 -4.62 -2.92 -13.50
CA GLY A 226 -3.70 -2.07 -14.24
C GLY A 226 -4.39 -1.18 -15.26
N LEU A 227 -3.62 -0.28 -15.86
CA LEU A 227 -4.09 0.59 -16.93
C LEU A 227 -3.70 -0.02 -18.28
N SER A 228 -4.67 -0.30 -19.14
CA SER A 228 -4.43 -0.61 -20.55
C SER A 228 -4.75 0.60 -21.42
N ILE A 229 -4.13 0.68 -22.59
CA ILE A 229 -4.48 1.68 -23.62
C ILE A 229 -5.03 0.95 -24.84
N GLY A 230 -6.19 1.38 -25.31
CA GLY A 230 -6.81 0.85 -26.53
C GLY A 230 -7.35 1.97 -27.43
N PRO A 231 -8.02 1.61 -28.54
CA PRO A 231 -8.51 2.57 -29.53
C PRO A 231 -9.49 3.61 -28.97
N THR A 232 -10.22 3.28 -27.90
CA THR A 232 -11.18 4.17 -27.24
C THR A 232 -10.60 4.89 -26.03
N GLY A 233 -9.27 4.97 -25.92
CA GLY A 233 -8.58 5.59 -24.78
C GLY A 233 -8.17 4.60 -23.68
N PRO A 234 -7.68 5.12 -22.54
CA PRO A 234 -7.19 4.30 -21.44
C PRO A 234 -8.33 3.65 -20.66
N LYS A 235 -8.07 2.42 -20.19
CA LYS A 235 -9.03 1.59 -19.45
C LYS A 235 -8.38 0.96 -18.22
N TYR A 236 -9.07 1.04 -17.09
CA TYR A 236 -8.80 0.18 -15.94
C TYR A 236 -9.07 -1.26 -16.34
N SER A 237 -8.14 -2.16 -16.07
CA SER A 237 -8.12 -3.52 -16.60
C SER A 237 -7.76 -4.51 -15.51
N ILE A 238 -8.62 -5.50 -15.29
CA ILE A 238 -8.32 -6.60 -14.38
C ILE A 238 -7.57 -7.66 -15.16
N VAL A 239 -6.32 -7.89 -14.76
CA VAL A 239 -5.46 -8.94 -15.28
C VAL A 239 -5.64 -10.18 -14.41
N HIS A 240 -5.84 -11.32 -15.05
CA HIS A 240 -5.95 -12.63 -14.45
C HIS A 240 -4.71 -13.44 -14.81
N PHE A 241 -4.02 -13.96 -13.79
CA PHE A 241 -2.90 -14.87 -13.89
C PHE A 241 -3.33 -16.22 -13.30
N PRO A 242 -3.54 -17.26 -14.12
CA PRO A 242 -4.08 -18.53 -13.65
C PRO A 242 -3.06 -19.29 -12.78
N HIS A 243 -3.55 -20.03 -11.79
CA HIS A 243 -2.76 -21.00 -11.05
C HIS A 243 -2.81 -22.36 -11.75
N THR A 244 -1.78 -22.66 -12.52
CA THR A 244 -1.87 -23.73 -13.51
C THR A 244 -1.33 -25.08 -13.04
N LYS A 245 -1.16 -25.29 -11.72
CA LYS A 245 -0.93 -26.64 -11.17
C LYS A 245 -2.16 -27.56 -11.32
N ARG A 246 -3.28 -27.09 -11.88
CA ARG A 246 -4.39 -27.94 -12.33
C ARG A 246 -4.14 -28.47 -13.74
N GLU A 247 -4.49 -29.73 -13.98
CA GLU A 247 -4.39 -30.41 -15.28
C GLU A 247 -4.82 -29.48 -16.43
N GLY A 248 -3.90 -29.10 -17.32
CA GLY A 248 -4.20 -28.27 -18.49
C GLY A 248 -3.26 -27.09 -18.77
N SER A 249 -2.30 -26.77 -17.89
CA SER A 249 -1.25 -25.80 -18.26
C SER A 249 -0.45 -26.31 -19.45
N THR A 250 -0.13 -25.40 -20.37
CA THR A 250 0.76 -25.72 -21.49
C THR A 250 2.14 -25.11 -21.31
N THR A 251 2.40 -24.41 -20.20
CA THR A 251 3.67 -23.73 -19.95
C THR A 251 3.98 -23.46 -18.47
N ASP A 252 5.26 -23.57 -18.13
CA ASP A 252 5.78 -23.22 -16.81
C ASP A 252 5.79 -21.71 -16.53
N ASP A 253 5.62 -20.86 -17.55
CA ASP A 253 5.61 -19.40 -17.42
C ASP A 253 4.17 -18.88 -17.19
N VAL A 254 3.89 -18.46 -15.95
CA VAL A 254 2.58 -17.92 -15.53
C VAL A 254 2.11 -16.72 -16.36
N PHE A 255 3.03 -15.91 -16.88
CA PHE A 255 2.70 -14.68 -17.57
C PHE A 255 2.21 -14.95 -19.00
N LYS A 256 2.59 -16.06 -19.64
CA LYS A 256 2.08 -16.44 -20.98
C LYS A 256 0.59 -16.73 -21.01
N GLU A 257 0.03 -17.12 -19.87
CA GLU A 257 -1.41 -17.39 -19.75
C GLU A 257 -2.19 -16.19 -19.19
N ALA A 258 -1.52 -15.06 -18.93
CA ALA A 258 -2.15 -13.86 -18.40
C ALA A 258 -3.17 -13.27 -19.38
N LYS A 259 -4.36 -12.89 -18.86
CA LYS A 259 -5.45 -12.34 -19.68
C LYS A 259 -6.13 -11.17 -19.00
N ILE A 260 -6.50 -10.17 -19.79
CA ILE A 260 -7.43 -9.13 -19.30
C ILE A 260 -8.84 -9.69 -19.35
N ILE A 261 -9.48 -9.79 -18.19
CA ILE A 261 -10.84 -10.37 -18.05
C ILE A 261 -11.93 -9.34 -17.82
N ALA A 262 -11.57 -8.09 -17.48
CA ALA A 262 -12.49 -6.98 -17.37
C ALA A 262 -11.82 -5.67 -17.79
N LYS A 263 -12.59 -4.75 -18.38
CA LYS A 263 -12.12 -3.41 -18.79
C LYS A 263 -13.17 -2.35 -18.50
N ILE A 264 -12.75 -1.26 -17.87
CA ILE A 264 -13.58 -0.12 -17.50
C ILE A 264 -12.94 1.13 -18.09
N GLY A 265 -13.72 1.94 -18.81
CA GLY A 265 -13.23 3.21 -19.33
C GLY A 265 -12.85 4.15 -18.18
N THR A 266 -11.74 4.87 -18.33
CA THR A 266 -11.38 5.93 -17.39
C THR A 266 -12.39 7.08 -17.49
N ARG A 267 -12.73 7.73 -16.37
CA ARG A 267 -13.61 8.91 -16.38
C ARG A 267 -13.01 10.06 -17.20
N TRP A 268 -11.69 10.20 -17.14
CA TRP A 268 -10.94 11.25 -17.83
C TRP A 268 -9.82 10.65 -18.70
N PRO A 269 -10.01 10.56 -20.04
CA PRO A 269 -9.04 9.91 -20.93
C PRO A 269 -7.62 10.48 -20.91
N LEU A 270 -7.46 11.77 -20.61
CA LEU A 270 -6.14 12.42 -20.48
C LEU A 270 -5.65 12.54 -19.04
N HIS A 271 -6.47 12.15 -18.07
CA HIS A 271 -6.22 12.23 -16.63
C HIS A 271 -6.71 10.96 -15.94
N PRO A 272 -6.22 9.75 -16.31
CA PRO A 272 -6.59 8.52 -15.62
C PRO A 272 -6.31 8.64 -14.11
N GLY A 273 -7.21 8.09 -13.31
CA GLY A 273 -7.09 8.02 -11.85
C GLY A 273 -5.88 7.18 -11.43
N TYR A 274 -5.23 7.62 -10.35
CA TYR A 274 -4.17 6.88 -9.68
C TYR A 274 -4.76 5.68 -8.93
N MET A 275 -4.13 4.51 -9.10
CA MET A 275 -4.56 3.25 -8.52
C MET A 275 -3.44 2.67 -7.66
N HIS A 276 -3.76 2.30 -6.42
CA HIS A 276 -2.82 1.64 -5.54
C HIS A 276 -3.28 0.23 -5.15
N THR A 277 -4.58 0.07 -4.88
CA THR A 277 -5.24 -1.22 -4.61
C THR A 277 -6.61 -1.31 -5.30
N PHE A 278 -7.20 -2.49 -5.32
CA PHE A 278 -8.56 -2.76 -5.80
C PHE A 278 -9.22 -3.83 -4.92
N GLY A 279 -10.50 -4.11 -5.12
CA GLY A 279 -11.21 -5.13 -4.35
C GLY A 279 -11.62 -6.35 -5.18
N VAL A 280 -11.67 -7.51 -4.53
CA VAL A 280 -12.24 -8.76 -5.05
C VAL A 280 -13.20 -9.39 -4.04
N THR A 281 -14.39 -9.72 -4.50
CA THR A 281 -15.41 -10.52 -3.77
C THR A 281 -15.62 -11.83 -4.50
N THR A 282 -16.52 -12.69 -4.01
CA THR A 282 -16.89 -13.93 -4.71
C THR A 282 -17.34 -13.67 -6.16
N ASN A 283 -18.17 -12.66 -6.39
CA ASN A 283 -18.81 -12.41 -7.68
C ASN A 283 -18.37 -11.12 -8.38
N TYR A 284 -17.67 -10.21 -7.69
CA TYR A 284 -17.35 -8.88 -8.21
C TYR A 284 -15.89 -8.46 -7.99
N PHE A 285 -15.36 -7.69 -8.93
CA PHE A 285 -14.23 -6.79 -8.69
C PHE A 285 -14.75 -5.39 -8.35
N LEU A 286 -14.04 -4.69 -7.47
CA LEU A 286 -14.32 -3.29 -7.09
C LEU A 286 -13.15 -2.42 -7.51
N ILE A 287 -13.44 -1.37 -8.29
CA ILE A 287 -12.44 -0.38 -8.70
C ILE A 287 -12.87 0.97 -8.12
N VAL A 288 -12.04 1.53 -7.25
CA VAL A 288 -12.25 2.84 -6.63
C VAL A 288 -11.41 3.87 -7.38
N GLU A 289 -12.06 4.67 -8.23
CA GLU A 289 -11.43 5.77 -8.97
C GLU A 289 -11.53 7.06 -8.14
N GLN A 290 -10.51 7.29 -7.33
CA GLN A 290 -10.30 8.52 -6.57
C GLN A 290 -9.97 9.72 -7.49
N PRO A 291 -10.26 10.97 -7.09
CA PRO A 291 -9.99 12.16 -7.90
C PRO A 291 -8.53 12.63 -7.85
N LEU A 292 -7.58 11.75 -7.55
CA LEU A 292 -6.15 11.94 -7.80
C LEU A 292 -5.79 11.29 -9.13
N CYS A 293 -5.25 12.05 -10.08
CA CYS A 293 -5.04 11.58 -11.45
C CYS A 293 -3.63 11.80 -11.95
N VAL A 294 -3.21 10.95 -12.89
CA VAL A 294 -1.99 11.10 -13.67
C VAL A 294 -2.31 11.94 -14.91
N SER A 295 -1.88 13.19 -14.95
CA SER A 295 -2.06 14.10 -16.09
C SER A 295 -1.12 13.71 -17.24
N VAL A 296 -1.67 13.19 -18.33
CA VAL A 296 -0.92 12.86 -19.56
C VAL A 296 -0.28 14.11 -20.19
N PRO A 297 -0.97 15.27 -20.29
CA PRO A 297 -0.35 16.50 -20.78
C PRO A 297 0.87 16.93 -19.96
N GLU A 298 0.77 16.91 -18.63
CA GLU A 298 1.88 17.30 -17.74
C GLU A 298 3.04 16.30 -17.86
N LYS A 299 2.76 15.00 -17.97
CA LYS A 299 3.77 13.98 -18.24
C LYS A 299 4.53 14.22 -19.55
N MET A 300 3.86 14.72 -20.60
CA MET A 300 4.52 15.07 -21.86
C MET A 300 5.36 16.34 -21.74
N LEU A 301 4.85 17.37 -21.05
CA LEU A 301 5.57 18.61 -20.79
C LEU A 301 6.79 18.41 -19.88
N GLN A 302 6.75 17.44 -18.97
CA GLN A 302 7.86 17.09 -18.09
C GLN A 302 9.12 16.72 -18.87
N LYS A 303 9.02 16.17 -20.08
CA LYS A 303 10.20 15.91 -20.91
C LYS A 303 11.00 17.20 -21.15
N PHE A 304 10.33 18.34 -21.21
CA PHE A 304 10.91 19.66 -21.48
C PHE A 304 11.14 20.52 -20.24
N ASN A 305 10.63 20.12 -19.07
CA ASN A 305 10.70 20.89 -17.83
C ASN A 305 11.44 20.10 -16.74
N ASP A 306 12.06 20.81 -15.80
CA ASP A 306 12.94 20.19 -14.79
C ASP A 306 12.19 19.57 -13.58
N LYS A 307 11.00 18.99 -13.79
CA LYS A 307 10.12 18.49 -12.71
C LYS A 307 10.19 16.95 -12.54
N PRO A 308 9.97 16.39 -11.33
CA PRO A 308 9.88 14.94 -11.07
C PRO A 308 8.54 14.32 -11.50
N LEU A 309 8.44 12.98 -11.53
CA LEU A 309 7.23 12.26 -12.01
C LEU A 309 5.99 12.62 -11.18
N SER A 310 6.14 12.84 -9.87
CA SER A 310 5.06 13.23 -8.96
C SER A 310 4.32 14.50 -9.39
N SER A 311 4.97 15.40 -10.15
CA SER A 311 4.35 16.63 -10.67
C SER A 311 3.20 16.39 -11.66
N MET A 312 3.08 15.17 -12.19
CA MET A 312 1.96 14.76 -13.05
C MET A 312 0.69 14.46 -12.26
N LEU A 313 0.78 14.28 -10.93
CA LEU A 313 -0.37 14.02 -10.07
C LEU A 313 -1.21 15.29 -9.90
N LYS A 314 -2.52 15.19 -10.15
CA LYS A 314 -3.48 16.29 -10.01
C LYS A 314 -4.68 15.85 -9.19
N TRP A 315 -4.99 16.63 -8.16
CA TRP A 315 -6.16 16.42 -7.30
C TRP A 315 -7.35 17.27 -7.73
N TYR A 316 -8.48 16.62 -8.00
CA TYR A 316 -9.74 17.25 -8.42
C TYR A 316 -10.76 17.26 -7.28
N LYS A 317 -10.49 18.04 -6.22
CA LYS A 317 -11.27 18.08 -4.97
C LYS A 317 -12.79 18.19 -5.13
N SER A 318 -13.28 18.87 -6.16
CA SER A 318 -14.71 19.07 -6.40
C SER A 318 -15.41 17.90 -7.10
N HIS A 319 -14.70 16.82 -7.44
CA HIS A 319 -15.26 15.67 -8.12
C HIS A 319 -15.37 14.48 -7.17
N PRO A 320 -16.45 13.69 -7.25
CA PRO A 320 -16.64 12.55 -6.35
C PRO A 320 -15.61 11.45 -6.64
N THR A 321 -15.41 10.59 -5.65
CA THR A 321 -14.80 9.27 -5.88
C THR A 321 -15.83 8.38 -6.56
N MET A 322 -15.44 7.63 -7.60
CA MET A 322 -16.31 6.65 -8.25
C MET A 322 -15.97 5.24 -7.78
N ILE A 323 -16.96 4.42 -7.47
CA ILE A 323 -16.78 3.01 -7.13
C ILE A 323 -17.49 2.16 -8.17
N TYR A 324 -16.73 1.46 -9.00
CA TYR A 324 -17.26 0.58 -10.04
C TYR A 324 -17.35 -0.86 -9.54
N VAL A 325 -18.53 -1.46 -9.66
CA VAL A 325 -18.79 -2.88 -9.35
C VAL A 325 -18.81 -3.68 -10.65
N VAL A 326 -17.84 -4.57 -10.80
CA VAL A 326 -17.58 -5.27 -12.06
C VAL A 326 -17.80 -6.75 -11.87
N SER A 327 -18.72 -7.35 -12.62
CA SER A 327 -19.01 -8.78 -12.48
C SER A 327 -17.81 -9.63 -12.92
N ARG A 328 -17.40 -10.58 -12.07
CA ARG A 328 -16.31 -11.53 -12.37
C ARG A 328 -16.68 -12.51 -13.49
N SER A 329 -17.96 -12.82 -13.66
CA SER A 329 -18.42 -13.82 -14.63
C SER A 329 -18.36 -13.34 -16.08
N ASN A 330 -18.52 -12.03 -16.31
CA ASN A 330 -18.61 -11.46 -17.66
C ASN A 330 -17.78 -10.18 -17.88
N GLY A 331 -17.10 -9.68 -16.84
CA GLY A 331 -16.23 -8.52 -16.90
C GLY A 331 -16.94 -7.18 -17.12
N LYS A 332 -18.27 -7.12 -16.97
CA LYS A 332 -19.06 -5.89 -17.17
C LYS A 332 -19.31 -5.15 -15.87
N VAL A 333 -19.32 -3.83 -15.94
CA VAL A 333 -19.80 -2.97 -14.85
C VAL A 333 -21.30 -3.23 -14.65
N THR A 334 -21.69 -3.55 -13.42
CA THR A 334 -23.06 -3.83 -13.00
C THR A 334 -23.66 -2.63 -12.27
N ASN A 335 -22.87 -1.97 -11.42
CA ASN A 335 -23.27 -0.80 -10.67
C ASN A 335 -22.11 0.20 -10.60
N THR A 336 -22.45 1.48 -10.47
CA THR A 336 -21.50 2.58 -10.25
C THR A 336 -22.02 3.47 -9.13
N PHE A 337 -21.20 3.67 -8.11
CA PHE A 337 -21.51 4.52 -6.96
C PHE A 337 -20.62 5.76 -6.94
N GLN A 338 -21.12 6.82 -6.32
CA GLN A 338 -20.36 8.03 -6.00
C GLN A 338 -20.14 8.10 -4.49
N ALA A 339 -18.99 8.62 -4.07
CA ALA A 339 -18.72 8.95 -2.67
C ALA A 339 -18.11 10.35 -2.59
N GLU A 340 -18.00 10.87 -1.36
CA GLU A 340 -17.20 12.05 -1.06
C GLU A 340 -15.80 11.92 -1.69
N ALA A 341 -15.22 13.03 -2.14
CA ALA A 341 -13.86 13.04 -2.67
C ALA A 341 -12.88 12.65 -1.56
N PHE A 342 -12.11 11.59 -1.78
CA PHE A 342 -11.10 11.15 -0.82
C PHE A 342 -9.89 10.53 -1.51
N PHE A 343 -8.76 10.51 -0.80
CA PHE A 343 -7.57 9.81 -1.22
C PHE A 343 -7.42 8.50 -0.44
N PHE A 344 -6.99 7.43 -1.09
CA PHE A 344 -6.70 6.16 -0.43
C PHE A 344 -5.50 5.48 -1.08
N LEU A 345 -4.83 4.69 -0.26
CA LEU A 345 -3.88 3.68 -0.72
C LEU A 345 -4.54 2.31 -0.61
N HIS A 346 -4.97 1.91 0.58
CA HIS A 346 -5.33 0.54 0.87
C HIS A 346 -6.83 0.33 1.12
N ILE A 347 -7.39 -0.64 0.41
CA ILE A 347 -8.64 -1.31 0.80
C ILE A 347 -8.29 -2.35 1.88
N ILE A 348 -9.08 -2.38 2.96
CA ILE A 348 -8.93 -3.32 4.08
C ILE A 348 -9.48 -4.69 3.67
N ASN A 349 -10.76 -4.72 3.29
CA ASN A 349 -11.43 -5.87 2.72
C ASN A 349 -12.74 -5.44 2.05
N GLN A 350 -13.34 -6.36 1.32
CA GLN A 350 -14.63 -6.21 0.67
C GLN A 350 -15.37 -7.53 0.69
N TYR A 351 -16.69 -7.51 0.77
CA TYR A 351 -17.49 -8.73 0.75
C TYR A 351 -18.92 -8.48 0.31
N GLU A 352 -19.60 -9.54 -0.09
CA GLU A 352 -21.02 -9.54 -0.37
C GLU A 352 -21.79 -9.93 0.91
N ASP A 353 -22.83 -9.17 1.26
CA ASP A 353 -23.77 -9.50 2.32
C ASP A 353 -25.18 -9.16 1.85
N SER A 354 -26.01 -10.19 1.74
CA SER A 354 -27.39 -10.06 1.24
C SER A 354 -27.42 -9.42 -0.16
N ASP A 355 -28.14 -8.31 -0.34
CA ASP A 355 -28.20 -7.55 -1.61
C ASP A 355 -27.24 -6.34 -1.62
N HIS A 356 -26.17 -6.41 -0.83
CA HIS A 356 -25.17 -5.34 -0.69
C HIS A 356 -23.75 -5.86 -0.88
N ILE A 357 -22.86 -4.95 -1.28
CA ILE A 357 -21.42 -5.12 -1.13
C ILE A 357 -20.94 -4.18 -0.02
N VAL A 358 -20.17 -4.71 0.93
CA VAL A 358 -19.46 -3.94 1.93
C VAL A 358 -18.02 -3.75 1.47
N ILE A 359 -17.49 -2.53 1.57
CA ILE A 359 -16.08 -2.23 1.29
C ILE A 359 -15.51 -1.34 2.39
N ASP A 360 -14.41 -1.79 2.98
CA ASP A 360 -13.72 -1.11 4.07
C ASP A 360 -12.39 -0.55 3.54
N ILE A 361 -12.12 0.75 3.75
CA ILE A 361 -11.01 1.47 3.11
C ILE A 361 -10.26 2.32 4.15
N CYS A 362 -8.93 2.35 4.08
CA CYS A 362 -8.10 3.34 4.77
C CYS A 362 -8.11 4.65 3.96
N VAL A 363 -8.82 5.65 4.47
CA VAL A 363 -9.13 6.89 3.73
C VAL A 363 -8.45 8.10 4.34
N TYR A 364 -7.86 8.92 3.47
CA TYR A 364 -7.39 10.27 3.74
C TYR A 364 -8.34 11.29 3.12
N LYS A 365 -8.43 12.47 3.71
CA LYS A 365 -9.26 13.56 3.16
C LYS A 365 -8.78 14.04 1.79
N ASP A 366 -7.47 13.99 1.53
CA ASP A 366 -6.81 14.47 0.32
C ASP A 366 -5.40 13.84 0.21
N PRO A 367 -4.68 14.03 -0.91
CA PRO A 367 -3.41 13.33 -1.15
C PRO A 367 -2.19 14.03 -0.53
N THR A 368 -2.37 14.98 0.40
CA THR A 368 -1.24 15.66 1.08
C THR A 368 -0.34 14.71 1.88
N MET A 369 -0.81 13.49 2.16
CA MET A 369 0.02 12.42 2.69
C MET A 369 1.24 12.13 1.80
N ILE A 370 1.13 12.25 0.48
CA ILE A 370 2.26 12.04 -0.45
C ILE A 370 3.37 13.06 -0.16
N ASP A 371 3.02 14.31 0.11
CA ASP A 371 3.98 15.36 0.42
C ASP A 371 4.71 15.12 1.76
N CYS A 372 4.08 14.39 2.69
CA CYS A 372 4.71 14.00 3.96
C CYS A 372 5.91 13.06 3.78
N MET A 373 5.97 12.36 2.64
CA MET A 373 7.01 11.38 2.30
C MET A 373 8.17 12.01 1.52
N LEU A 374 8.14 13.33 1.28
CA LEU A 374 9.32 14.09 0.87
C LEU A 374 10.37 14.05 1.99
N ILE A 375 11.62 13.84 1.61
CA ILE A 375 12.74 13.75 2.56
C ILE A 375 12.93 15.06 3.34
N GLU A 376 12.68 16.21 2.70
CA GLU A 376 12.69 17.51 3.38
C GLU A 376 11.54 17.65 4.38
N ALA A 377 10.32 17.25 4.00
CA ALA A 377 9.17 17.27 4.90
C ALA A 377 9.39 16.38 6.14
N LEU A 378 9.98 15.19 5.96
CA LEU A 378 10.34 14.28 7.07
C LEU A 378 11.37 14.90 8.02
N LYS A 379 12.38 15.62 7.49
CA LYS A 379 13.39 16.31 8.30
C LYS A 379 12.81 17.48 9.08
N ASP A 380 11.91 18.24 8.45
CA ASP A 380 11.33 19.46 9.01
C ASP A 380 10.07 19.21 9.83
N ALA A 381 9.59 17.95 9.90
CA ALA A 381 8.36 17.58 10.58
C ALA A 381 8.28 18.08 12.02
N LYS A 382 9.40 18.05 12.76
CA LYS A 382 9.48 18.53 14.16
C LYS A 382 9.38 20.06 14.32
N ALA A 383 9.54 20.80 13.23
CA ALA A 383 9.39 22.24 13.17
C ALA A 383 8.11 22.69 12.43
N ASN A 384 7.36 21.75 11.84
CA ASN A 384 6.16 22.03 11.06
C ASN A 384 4.88 21.64 11.83
N PRO A 385 4.11 22.61 12.35
CA PRO A 385 2.92 22.31 13.15
C PRO A 385 1.78 21.71 12.31
N HIS A 386 1.86 21.82 10.98
CA HIS A 386 0.87 21.29 10.05
C HIS A 386 1.19 19.86 9.57
N TYR A 387 2.39 19.32 9.86
CA TYR A 387 2.82 18.00 9.39
C TYR A 387 1.79 16.92 9.73
N ALA A 388 1.35 16.88 10.98
CA ALA A 388 0.40 15.87 11.45
C ALA A 388 -0.97 15.93 10.76
N THR A 389 -1.37 17.09 10.22
CA THR A 389 -2.68 17.25 9.56
C THR A 389 -2.72 16.62 8.16
N MET A 390 -1.55 16.42 7.55
CA MET A 390 -1.39 15.82 6.23
C MET A 390 -1.28 14.29 6.30
N PHE A 391 -0.96 13.72 7.47
CA PHE A 391 -0.66 12.30 7.64
C PHE A 391 -1.74 11.54 8.42
N ARG A 392 -3.03 11.75 8.10
CA ARG A 392 -4.16 11.16 8.84
C ARG A 392 -5.14 10.41 7.95
N GLY A 393 -4.95 9.09 7.88
CA GLY A 393 -5.94 8.15 7.35
C GLY A 393 -6.92 7.71 8.43
N ARG A 394 -8.12 7.26 8.07
CA ARG A 394 -9.10 6.60 8.96
C ARG A 394 -9.78 5.43 8.23
N PRO A 395 -10.09 4.33 8.91
CA PRO A 395 -10.80 3.21 8.29
C PRO A 395 -12.30 3.50 8.21
N PHE A 396 -12.84 3.54 6.99
CA PHE A 396 -14.26 3.77 6.72
C PHE A 396 -14.89 2.58 6.01
N ARG A 397 -16.14 2.28 6.37
CA ARG A 397 -16.98 1.26 5.73
C ARG A 397 -18.03 1.91 4.85
N TYR A 398 -18.06 1.51 3.57
CA TYR A 398 -19.12 1.86 2.63
C TYR A 398 -19.98 0.62 2.37
N VAL A 399 -21.28 0.84 2.18
CA VAL A 399 -22.24 -0.22 1.83
C VAL A 399 -22.93 0.13 0.52
N LEU A 400 -22.78 -0.76 -0.45
CA LEU A 400 -23.14 -0.56 -1.85
C LEU A 400 -24.36 -1.44 -2.20
N PRO A 401 -25.57 -0.89 -2.29
CA PRO A 401 -26.76 -1.68 -2.63
C PRO A 401 -26.72 -2.15 -4.10
N LEU A 402 -26.72 -3.46 -4.32
CA LEU A 402 -26.67 -4.07 -5.66
C LEU A 402 -28.00 -3.91 -6.41
N LYS A 403 -29.11 -4.02 -5.68
CA LYS A 403 -30.45 -3.70 -6.16
C LYS A 403 -30.84 -2.34 -5.60
N SER A 404 -31.28 -1.44 -6.48
CA SER A 404 -31.58 -0.08 -6.06
C SER A 404 -32.81 0.45 -6.79
N THR A 405 -33.69 1.10 -6.04
CA THR A 405 -34.90 1.74 -6.56
C THR A 405 -34.71 3.26 -6.50
N LYS A 406 -35.14 3.99 -7.54
CA LYS A 406 -35.00 5.46 -7.59
C LYS A 406 -35.87 6.12 -6.52
N THR A 407 -35.33 6.25 -5.31
CA THR A 407 -35.97 6.86 -4.14
C THR A 407 -34.96 7.70 -3.35
N GLU A 408 -35.47 8.67 -2.60
CA GLU A 408 -34.68 9.49 -1.67
C GLU A 408 -34.43 8.79 -0.33
N GLU A 409 -34.99 7.60 -0.12
CA GLU A 409 -34.81 6.80 1.09
C GLU A 409 -33.46 6.08 1.09
N ASN A 410 -32.93 5.85 2.31
CA ASN A 410 -31.69 5.09 2.49
C ASN A 410 -31.84 3.67 1.94
N GLN A 411 -30.94 3.28 1.04
CA GLN A 411 -30.90 1.97 0.39
C GLN A 411 -30.08 0.92 1.17
N VAL A 412 -29.41 1.31 2.25
CA VAL A 412 -28.68 0.38 3.11
C VAL A 412 -29.66 -0.28 4.09
N THR A 413 -29.80 -1.61 3.98
CA THR A 413 -30.72 -2.40 4.82
C THR A 413 -30.00 -3.37 5.76
N LEU A 414 -28.66 -3.33 5.79
CA LEU A 414 -27.88 -4.15 6.72
C LEU A 414 -28.11 -3.66 8.16
N PRO A 415 -28.30 -4.57 9.14
CA PRO A 415 -28.47 -4.19 10.54
C PRO A 415 -27.16 -3.63 11.11
N ASP A 416 -27.28 -2.78 12.13
CA ASP A 416 -26.16 -2.28 12.94
C ASP A 416 -25.03 -1.57 12.16
N VAL A 417 -25.35 -1.03 10.98
CA VAL A 417 -24.45 -0.22 10.15
C VAL A 417 -25.01 1.20 9.98
N LYS A 418 -24.16 2.20 10.17
CA LYS A 418 -24.52 3.63 10.03
C LYS A 418 -24.30 4.19 8.62
N ALA A 419 -23.63 3.42 7.76
CA ALA A 419 -23.43 3.80 6.36
C ALA A 419 -24.79 3.94 5.65
N LYS A 420 -24.86 4.87 4.70
CA LYS A 420 -26.10 5.20 3.99
C LYS A 420 -25.86 5.24 2.49
N ALA A 421 -26.91 5.04 1.71
CA ALA A 421 -26.84 5.14 0.25
C ALA A 421 -28.13 5.75 -0.31
N TYR A 422 -28.01 6.74 -1.20
CA TYR A 422 -29.14 7.52 -1.71
C TYR A 422 -29.06 7.70 -3.23
N TRP A 423 -30.20 7.72 -3.91
CA TRP A 423 -30.22 8.17 -5.31
C TRP A 423 -30.00 9.67 -5.40
N THR A 424 -29.16 10.03 -6.36
CA THR A 424 -28.87 11.42 -6.71
C THR A 424 -29.65 11.85 -7.95
N SER A 425 -29.83 13.16 -8.11
CA SER A 425 -30.51 13.77 -9.25
C SER A 425 -29.77 13.57 -10.58
N ASP A 426 -28.44 13.35 -10.54
CA ASP A 426 -27.60 13.04 -11.70
C ASP A 426 -27.62 11.55 -12.10
N GLY A 427 -28.45 10.73 -11.46
CA GLY A 427 -28.70 9.35 -11.86
C GLY A 427 -27.68 8.34 -11.31
N HIS A 428 -26.96 8.71 -10.26
CA HIS A 428 -26.04 7.84 -9.53
C HIS A 428 -26.60 7.47 -8.14
N ILE A 429 -25.90 6.59 -7.44
CA ILE A 429 -26.15 6.31 -6.03
C ILE A 429 -24.97 6.87 -5.26
N TYR A 430 -25.24 7.81 -4.36
CA TYR A 430 -24.24 8.38 -3.46
C TYR A 430 -24.17 7.57 -2.17
N VAL A 431 -22.97 7.11 -1.82
CA VAL A 431 -22.71 6.31 -0.63
C VAL A 431 -21.98 7.13 0.42
N ILE A 432 -22.49 7.08 1.64
CA ILE A 432 -21.99 7.79 2.82
C ILE A 432 -21.43 6.73 3.78
N PRO A 433 -20.14 6.83 4.16
CA PRO A 433 -19.51 5.78 4.95
C PRO A 433 -19.87 5.86 6.43
N GLU A 434 -19.53 4.81 7.17
CA GLU A 434 -19.37 4.87 8.63
C GLU A 434 -17.90 4.71 9.04
N LEU A 435 -17.51 5.32 10.16
CA LEU A 435 -16.18 5.16 10.73
C LEU A 435 -16.07 3.80 11.45
N LEU A 436 -15.01 3.03 11.17
CA LEU A 436 -14.76 1.74 11.83
C LEU A 436 -13.95 1.86 13.12
N CYS A 437 -13.03 2.83 13.17
CA CYS A 437 -12.12 3.04 14.28
C CYS A 437 -11.71 4.52 14.34
N ASP A 438 -11.74 5.10 15.53
CA ASP A 438 -11.29 6.44 15.87
C ASP A 438 -9.75 6.56 15.98
N LEU A 439 -9.00 5.63 15.39
CA LEU A 439 -7.55 5.71 15.21
C LEU A 439 -7.21 5.68 13.72
N GLY A 440 -6.14 6.39 13.34
CA GLY A 440 -5.60 6.21 12.01
C GLY A 440 -5.11 4.79 11.84
N CYS A 441 -5.47 4.19 10.72
CA CYS A 441 -5.13 2.82 10.37
C CYS A 441 -4.56 2.84 8.96
N GLU A 442 -3.40 2.22 8.79
CA GLU A 442 -2.77 2.05 7.48
C GLU A 442 -2.10 0.68 7.36
N THR A 443 -1.77 0.31 6.13
CA THR A 443 -1.24 -1.02 5.78
C THR A 443 -2.08 -2.15 6.40
N PRO A 444 -3.39 -2.19 6.13
CA PRO A 444 -4.29 -3.12 6.77
C PRO A 444 -4.02 -4.56 6.32
N ARG A 445 -4.21 -5.50 7.24
CA ARG A 445 -4.13 -6.93 7.01
C ARG A 445 -5.30 -7.62 7.70
N ILE A 446 -5.73 -8.72 7.14
CA ILE A 446 -6.81 -9.57 7.67
C ILE A 446 -6.31 -11.01 7.74
N ASN A 447 -7.16 -11.92 8.20
CA ASN A 447 -7.02 -13.34 7.95
C ASN A 447 -7.25 -13.66 6.46
N TYR A 448 -6.28 -13.25 5.64
CA TYR A 448 -6.40 -13.19 4.19
C TYR A 448 -6.71 -14.55 3.54
N PRO A 449 -6.09 -15.67 3.95
CA PRO A 449 -6.37 -16.98 3.33
C PRO A 449 -7.84 -17.41 3.38
N LEU A 450 -8.56 -17.09 4.47
CA LEU A 450 -9.95 -17.53 4.66
C LEU A 450 -10.99 -16.41 4.54
N HIS A 451 -10.58 -15.13 4.69
CA HIS A 451 -11.52 -14.01 4.81
C HIS A 451 -11.36 -12.95 3.72
N LEU A 452 -10.51 -13.16 2.71
CA LEU A 452 -10.48 -12.28 1.53
C LEU A 452 -11.82 -12.37 0.78
N GLY A 453 -12.48 -11.24 0.54
CA GLY A 453 -13.64 -11.21 -0.35
C GLY A 453 -14.95 -11.72 0.29
N VAL A 454 -14.91 -12.10 1.56
CA VAL A 454 -16.03 -12.66 2.33
C VAL A 454 -16.18 -11.93 3.67
N LYS A 455 -17.35 -12.07 4.30
CA LYS A 455 -17.66 -11.39 5.56
C LYS A 455 -16.63 -11.73 6.63
N TYR A 456 -16.15 -10.71 7.32
CA TYR A 456 -15.03 -10.79 8.26
C TYR A 456 -15.28 -9.86 9.45
N ARG A 457 -14.60 -10.12 10.55
CA ARG A 457 -14.73 -9.38 11.80
C ARG A 457 -13.49 -8.59 12.17
N TYR A 458 -12.29 -9.09 11.88
CA TYR A 458 -11.05 -8.49 12.38
C TYR A 458 -10.10 -8.03 11.28
N PHE A 459 -9.59 -6.81 11.42
CA PHE A 459 -8.37 -6.40 10.72
C PHE A 459 -7.29 -5.92 11.69
N TYR A 460 -6.06 -5.95 11.19
CA TYR A 460 -4.85 -5.51 11.85
C TYR A 460 -4.23 -4.39 11.03
N ALA A 461 -3.67 -3.37 11.67
CA ALA A 461 -3.07 -2.23 10.99
C ALA A 461 -1.96 -1.61 11.83
N ILE A 462 -1.19 -0.70 11.24
CA ILE A 462 -0.38 0.26 12.01
C ILE A 462 -1.18 1.55 12.20
N SER A 463 -0.94 2.23 13.32
CA SER A 463 -1.41 3.59 13.51
C SER A 463 -0.65 4.55 12.62
N SER A 464 -1.27 5.68 12.28
CA SER A 464 -0.50 6.81 11.78
C SER A 464 0.56 7.21 12.84
N ASP A 465 1.78 7.51 12.37
CA ASP A 465 2.92 7.89 13.21
C ASP A 465 2.67 9.19 14.01
N VAL A 466 1.64 9.96 13.64
CA VAL A 466 1.30 11.27 14.24
C VAL A 466 0.00 11.28 15.04
N ASP A 467 -0.71 10.15 15.13
CA ASP A 467 -2.03 10.09 15.78
C ASP A 467 -1.95 9.79 17.28
N LEU A 468 -0.99 8.99 17.70
CA LEU A 468 -0.85 8.53 19.08
C LEU A 468 0.41 9.06 19.76
N GLU A 469 0.47 8.89 21.08
CA GLU A 469 1.67 9.21 21.85
C GLU A 469 2.87 8.35 21.45
N SER A 470 2.66 7.17 20.88
CA SER A 470 3.74 6.32 20.35
C SER A 470 3.52 6.09 18.85
N PRO A 471 4.48 6.48 17.99
CA PRO A 471 4.40 6.28 16.55
C PRO A 471 4.26 4.81 16.19
N GLY A 472 3.61 4.53 15.07
CA GLY A 472 3.42 3.17 14.57
C GLY A 472 2.85 2.22 15.62
N THR A 473 1.76 2.53 16.31
CA THR A 473 1.15 1.55 17.21
C THR A 473 0.53 0.40 16.39
N LEU A 474 0.70 -0.86 16.80
CA LEU A 474 -0.06 -1.95 16.18
C LEU A 474 -1.50 -1.89 16.67
N ILE A 475 -2.46 -2.10 15.78
CA ILE A 475 -3.90 -2.03 16.05
C ILE A 475 -4.57 -3.31 15.58
N LYS A 476 -5.46 -3.86 16.40
CA LYS A 476 -6.50 -4.81 16.00
C LYS A 476 -7.86 -4.13 16.15
N VAL A 477 -8.69 -4.20 15.12
CA VAL A 477 -10.05 -3.63 15.13
C VAL A 477 -11.07 -4.74 14.95
N ASP A 478 -12.11 -4.73 15.78
CA ASP A 478 -13.32 -5.53 15.63
C ASP A 478 -14.36 -4.70 14.86
N THR A 479 -14.66 -5.08 13.62
CA THR A 479 -15.52 -4.32 12.72
C THR A 479 -17.01 -4.47 13.02
N GLU A 480 -17.40 -5.41 13.88
CA GLU A 480 -18.79 -5.55 14.35
C GLU A 480 -19.02 -4.66 15.57
N THR A 481 -18.19 -4.81 16.60
CA THR A 481 -18.36 -4.05 17.85
C THR A 481 -17.74 -2.65 17.81
N LYS A 482 -16.96 -2.34 16.76
CA LYS A 482 -16.17 -1.10 16.58
C LYS A 482 -15.20 -0.85 17.74
N THR A 483 -14.80 -1.92 18.44
CA THR A 483 -13.78 -1.87 19.49
C THR A 483 -12.40 -2.12 18.90
N LYS A 484 -11.36 -1.75 19.66
CA LYS A 484 -9.97 -1.86 19.24
C LYS A 484 -9.07 -2.33 20.37
N LYS A 485 -8.00 -3.02 20.02
CA LYS A 485 -6.85 -3.32 20.87
C LYS A 485 -5.61 -2.73 20.24
N THR A 486 -4.67 -2.30 21.08
CA THR A 486 -3.42 -1.69 20.63
C THR A 486 -2.23 -2.32 21.34
N TRP A 487 -1.12 -2.49 20.61
CA TRP A 487 0.17 -2.85 21.17
C TRP A 487 1.18 -1.78 20.76
N THR A 488 1.97 -1.31 21.73
CA THR A 488 2.94 -0.25 21.51
C THR A 488 4.09 -0.34 22.51
N GLU A 489 5.26 0.12 22.11
CA GLU A 489 6.41 0.31 22.98
C GLU A 489 7.06 1.67 22.66
N LYS A 490 7.39 2.42 23.70
CA LYS A 490 7.94 3.77 23.56
C LYS A 490 9.25 3.76 22.78
N GLY A 491 9.37 4.65 21.79
CA GLY A 491 10.58 4.79 20.97
C GLY A 491 10.73 3.73 19.88
N THR A 492 9.69 2.90 19.69
CA THR A 492 9.69 1.83 18.69
C THR A 492 8.78 2.14 17.51
N PHE A 493 9.07 1.51 16.38
CA PHE A 493 8.38 1.71 15.10
C PHE A 493 8.16 0.35 14.44
N PRO A 494 7.04 -0.33 14.71
CA PRO A 494 6.71 -1.56 14.03
C PRO A 494 6.34 -1.33 12.57
N SER A 495 6.37 -2.40 11.79
CA SER A 495 5.92 -2.48 10.39
C SER A 495 4.46 -2.95 10.30
N GLU A 496 3.92 -2.99 9.08
CA GLU A 496 2.64 -3.64 8.78
C GLU A 496 2.52 -5.02 9.47
N PRO A 497 1.42 -5.27 10.22
CA PRO A 497 1.19 -6.50 10.96
C PRO A 497 0.67 -7.64 10.07
N ILE A 498 1.45 -8.69 9.85
CA ILE A 498 1.02 -9.84 9.06
C ILE A 498 0.39 -10.90 9.95
N PHE A 499 -0.89 -11.19 9.73
CA PHE A 499 -1.58 -12.30 10.36
C PHE A 499 -1.11 -13.64 9.77
N VAL A 500 -0.84 -14.61 10.63
CA VAL A 500 -0.54 -16.01 10.27
C VAL A 500 -1.50 -16.91 11.05
N PRO A 501 -2.34 -17.69 10.36
CA PRO A 501 -3.32 -18.56 11.00
C PRO A 501 -2.64 -19.69 11.78
N SER A 502 -3.26 -20.13 12.89
CA SER A 502 -2.89 -21.41 13.49
C SER A 502 -3.35 -22.57 12.58
N PRO A 503 -2.73 -23.76 12.65
CA PRO A 503 -3.06 -24.85 11.73
C PRO A 503 -4.52 -25.35 11.80
N GLU A 504 -5.15 -25.29 12.98
CA GLU A 504 -6.54 -25.73 13.17
C GLU A 504 -7.56 -24.59 12.99
N GLN A 505 -7.11 -23.34 13.08
CA GLN A 505 -7.88 -22.11 12.90
C GLN A 505 -9.34 -22.16 13.38
N LYS A 506 -9.54 -22.22 14.70
CA LYS A 506 -10.87 -22.38 15.32
C LYS A 506 -11.77 -21.16 15.17
N ASP A 507 -11.17 -19.98 15.12
CA ASP A 507 -11.83 -18.69 14.96
C ASP A 507 -11.05 -17.80 13.99
N GLU A 508 -11.66 -16.72 13.50
CA GLU A 508 -11.03 -15.80 12.53
C GLU A 508 -9.70 -15.21 13.04
N ASP A 509 -9.59 -14.98 14.35
CA ASP A 509 -8.38 -14.44 15.00
C ASP A 509 -7.54 -15.50 15.73
N ASP A 510 -7.74 -16.78 15.43
CA ASP A 510 -6.90 -17.88 15.92
C ASP A 510 -5.59 -17.97 15.11
N GLY A 511 -4.54 -17.40 15.67
CA GLY A 511 -3.23 -17.30 15.04
C GLY A 511 -2.32 -16.29 15.72
N VAL A 512 -1.32 -15.83 14.99
CA VAL A 512 -0.37 -14.81 15.45
C VAL A 512 -0.31 -13.63 14.48
N VAL A 513 0.15 -12.49 14.98
CA VAL A 513 0.49 -11.32 14.18
C VAL A 513 2.00 -11.08 14.25
N LEU A 514 2.63 -10.97 13.09
CA LEU A 514 4.07 -10.74 12.92
C LEU A 514 4.33 -9.30 12.51
N SER A 515 5.26 -8.63 13.19
CA SER A 515 5.69 -7.28 12.79
C SER A 515 7.18 -7.06 13.08
N THR A 516 7.87 -6.41 12.13
CA THR A 516 9.25 -5.97 12.31
C THR A 516 9.27 -4.75 13.21
N LEU A 517 10.11 -4.75 14.25
CA LEU A 517 10.26 -3.64 15.19
C LEU A 517 11.62 -2.95 15.02
N LEU A 518 11.61 -1.61 14.99
CA LEU A 518 12.79 -0.75 14.95
C LEU A 518 12.76 0.25 16.10
N TRP A 519 13.92 0.76 16.53
CA TRP A 519 14.04 1.78 17.58
C TRP A 519 14.73 3.02 17.06
N SER A 520 14.18 4.23 17.22
CA SER A 520 14.85 5.43 16.67
C SER A 520 16.25 5.66 17.25
N SER A 521 16.46 5.32 18.52
CA SER A 521 17.75 5.44 19.23
C SER A 521 18.78 4.36 18.88
N GLU A 522 18.36 3.23 18.32
CA GLU A 522 19.23 2.08 18.02
C GLU A 522 19.12 1.72 16.52
N PRO A 523 19.76 2.49 15.63
CA PRO A 523 19.55 2.38 14.19
C PRO A 523 19.92 1.00 13.62
N ASN A 524 20.86 0.29 14.25
CA ASN A 524 21.35 -1.02 13.81
C ASN A 524 20.57 -2.20 14.43
N LYS A 525 19.57 -1.91 15.27
CA LYS A 525 18.76 -2.94 15.93
C LYS A 525 17.47 -3.16 15.16
N VAL A 526 17.12 -4.43 14.99
CA VAL A 526 15.85 -4.87 14.41
C VAL A 526 15.34 -6.07 15.19
N ALA A 527 14.03 -6.20 15.32
CA ALA A 527 13.42 -7.39 15.90
C ALA A 527 12.22 -7.86 15.09
N LEU A 528 11.84 -9.12 15.30
CA LEU A 528 10.54 -9.63 14.95
C LEU A 528 9.72 -9.79 16.23
N VAL A 529 8.59 -9.09 16.32
CA VAL A 529 7.60 -9.25 17.39
C VAL A 529 6.50 -10.18 16.91
N ILE A 530 6.09 -11.08 17.79
CA ILE A 530 5.00 -12.03 17.60
C ILE A 530 3.95 -11.72 18.67
N LEU A 531 2.75 -11.32 18.23
CA LEU A 531 1.59 -11.13 19.10
C LEU A 531 0.64 -12.31 18.94
N ASP A 532 0.01 -12.73 20.04
CA ASP A 532 -1.20 -13.56 19.95
C ASP A 532 -2.33 -12.74 19.32
N ALA A 533 -2.89 -13.21 18.22
CA ALA A 533 -3.81 -12.40 17.42
C ALA A 533 -5.13 -12.12 18.14
N ARG A 534 -5.56 -12.99 19.06
CA ARG A 534 -6.80 -12.85 19.83
C ARG A 534 -6.70 -11.81 20.94
N SER A 535 -5.79 -12.04 21.88
CA SER A 535 -5.52 -11.18 23.04
C SER A 535 -4.83 -9.89 22.64
N PHE A 536 -4.05 -9.92 21.56
CA PHE A 536 -3.19 -8.84 21.06
C PHE A 536 -2.03 -8.50 22.01
N THR A 537 -1.57 -9.49 22.79
CA THR A 537 -0.40 -9.37 23.67
C THR A 537 0.84 -10.00 23.04
N GLU A 538 2.01 -9.45 23.35
CA GLU A 538 3.29 -10.01 22.90
C GLU A 538 3.54 -11.38 23.54
N ILE A 539 3.80 -12.37 22.71
CA ILE A 539 4.17 -13.72 23.15
C ILE A 539 5.65 -14.03 22.91
N SER A 540 6.27 -13.39 21.91
CA SER A 540 7.70 -13.55 21.63
C SER A 540 8.27 -12.34 20.92
N ARG A 541 9.56 -12.12 21.13
CA ARG A 541 10.38 -11.17 20.37
C ARG A 541 11.76 -11.74 20.14
N THR A 542 12.20 -11.71 18.90
CA THR A 542 13.58 -12.04 18.54
C THR A 542 14.32 -10.82 18.02
N GLU A 543 15.41 -10.44 18.69
CA GLU A 543 16.21 -9.26 18.36
C GLU A 543 17.51 -9.61 17.61
N PHE A 544 17.94 -8.70 16.74
CA PHE A 544 19.14 -8.83 15.89
C PHE A 544 19.88 -7.50 15.86
N ILE A 545 21.21 -7.58 15.68
CA ILE A 545 22.09 -6.41 15.48
C ILE A 545 22.79 -6.54 14.13
N THR A 546 22.70 -5.49 13.31
CA THR A 546 23.34 -5.42 11.99
C THR A 546 24.56 -4.49 12.00
N GLN A 547 25.39 -4.56 10.95
CA GLN A 547 26.57 -3.71 10.82
C GLN A 547 26.22 -2.23 10.55
N GLY A 548 25.13 -1.98 9.82
CA GLY A 548 24.63 -0.65 9.50
C GLY A 548 23.15 -0.48 9.83
N PRO A 549 22.59 0.73 9.63
CA PRO A 549 21.22 1.05 10.02
C PRO A 549 20.20 0.17 9.29
N VAL A 550 19.13 -0.25 9.98
CA VAL A 550 18.04 -1.04 9.42
C VAL A 550 16.89 -0.13 9.00
N PRO A 551 16.59 -0.01 7.70
CA PRO A 551 15.52 0.85 7.22
C PRO A 551 14.13 0.27 7.52
N LYS A 552 13.12 1.14 7.53
CA LYS A 552 11.72 0.73 7.69
C LYS A 552 11.16 0.17 6.38
N CYS A 553 10.54 -1.00 6.45
CA CYS A 553 9.89 -1.66 5.32
C CYS A 553 8.41 -1.25 5.17
N LEU A 554 7.85 -1.44 3.97
CA LEU A 554 6.44 -1.20 3.66
C LEU A 554 5.65 -2.50 3.80
N HIS A 555 5.57 -3.31 2.75
CA HIS A 555 4.71 -4.51 2.71
C HIS A 555 5.52 -5.80 2.76
N GLY A 556 4.84 -6.89 3.11
CA GLY A 556 5.45 -8.21 3.11
C GLY A 556 4.48 -9.35 2.89
N TRP A 557 5.05 -10.54 2.75
CA TRP A 557 4.35 -11.81 2.64
C TRP A 557 4.97 -12.83 3.57
N PHE A 558 4.13 -13.68 4.18
CA PHE A 558 4.58 -14.82 4.94
C PHE A 558 4.44 -16.08 4.09
N THR A 559 5.56 -16.72 3.75
CA THR A 559 5.57 -18.02 3.08
C THR A 559 5.63 -19.12 4.12
N SER A 560 4.60 -19.96 4.19
CA SER A 560 4.63 -21.14 5.04
C SER A 560 5.49 -22.24 4.43
N THR A 561 6.18 -23.02 5.25
CA THR A 561 6.88 -24.23 4.81
C THR A 561 5.99 -25.49 4.82
N TYR A 562 4.72 -25.39 5.23
CA TYR A 562 3.79 -26.50 5.09
C TYR A 562 3.29 -26.56 3.65
N SER A 563 3.87 -27.52 2.90
CA SER A 563 3.41 -27.98 1.60
C SER A 563 2.17 -28.87 1.70
#